data_AF-A0A853ENT6-F1
#
_entry.id   AF-A0A853ENT6-F1
#
_cell.length_a   1.000
_cell.length_b   1.000
_cell.length_c   1.000
_cell.angle_alpha   90.00
_cell.angle_beta   90.00
_cell.angle_gamma   90.00
#
_symmetry.space_group_name_H-M   'P 1'
#
loop_
_entity.id
_entity.type
_entity.pdbx_description
1 polymer ?
#
loop_
_entity_poly.entity_id
_entity_poly.type
_entity_poly.pdbx_seq_one_letter_code
_entity_poly.pdbx_strand_id
1 'polypeptide(L)'
;APAAPTAPAEGATPGSGVDREQIATQAADVNGDGTISSDPLPATSQDNSSDQWLTEQLIYDAYMTDCTDPANLTGQSQDPSVAVISCPREGGPGAYILGPADISGTELSNAVSGLETTSQGGTTNNWVVNLEFNSEGTTKFAELSGRLLAYRDQSTAAVMSGGAPDVNSAAKSQFAIVLDGLTIMASGFNPEVTSAITDGRVQISGQFDQASANTLANQLSFGSLPLNFTVQSEQQISATLGTEQLRNGLIAGLIGFLLIIVYLIWQYRGLALVAVTSLIMAAALTYLTIALLSWTMGYRLSLAGVAGLIVAIGITVDSFIIYFERIRDEVRQGRTLRAAIDEGWTHARRTIIVSDIVNIVAAVVLYFLAVGGVQGFAFTLGVTTVVDLAVVVLFTHPFMDWLQRFRFYSEGHRLSGMDPEHLGATSGTTYGKAREALAEGLTTSLARRKAAERRAARDGEAVASSTTSGKDGEAK
;
A
#
# COMPACT_ATOMS: atom_id res chain seq x y z
N ALA A 1 -38.21 -41.10 -41.92
CA ALA A 1 -37.78 -41.88 -40.74
C ALA A 1 -36.68 -41.11 -40.02
N PRO A 2 -36.95 -40.55 -38.83
CA PRO A 2 -35.93 -40.24 -37.86
C PRO A 2 -35.99 -41.28 -36.72
N ALA A 3 -34.86 -41.90 -36.41
CA ALA A 3 -34.72 -42.79 -35.26
C ALA A 3 -34.40 -41.96 -34.01
N ALA A 4 -35.00 -42.36 -32.88
CA ALA A 4 -34.91 -41.71 -31.58
C ALA A 4 -33.49 -41.74 -30.99
N PRO A 5 -33.13 -40.77 -30.12
CA PRO A 5 -31.97 -40.89 -29.25
C PRO A 5 -32.31 -41.75 -28.04
N THR A 6 -31.56 -42.85 -27.87
CA THR A 6 -31.49 -43.64 -26.63
C THR A 6 -30.79 -42.83 -25.53
N ALA A 7 -31.40 -42.78 -24.35
CA ALA A 7 -30.84 -42.21 -23.14
C ALA A 7 -29.52 -42.91 -22.72
N PRO A 8 -28.51 -42.19 -22.20
CA PRO A 8 -27.43 -42.81 -21.45
C PRO A 8 -27.96 -43.22 -20.06
N ALA A 9 -27.57 -44.42 -19.67
CA ALA A 9 -27.99 -45.10 -18.44
C ALA A 9 -27.67 -44.31 -17.17
N GLU A 10 -28.60 -44.42 -16.21
CA GLU A 10 -28.49 -44.04 -14.82
C GLU A 10 -27.27 -44.69 -14.13
N GLY A 11 -26.63 -43.88 -13.27
CA GLY A 11 -26.21 -44.29 -11.93
C GLY A 11 -25.24 -45.47 -11.80
N ALA A 12 -23.94 -45.20 -11.94
CA ALA A 12 -22.94 -46.00 -11.26
C ALA A 12 -22.81 -45.50 -9.81
N THR A 13 -23.54 -46.14 -8.89
CA THR A 13 -23.30 -46.06 -7.44
C THR A 13 -21.90 -46.63 -7.14
N PRO A 14 -21.07 -45.94 -6.33
CA PRO A 14 -19.79 -46.51 -5.89
C PRO A 14 -20.04 -47.70 -4.97
N GLY A 15 -19.36 -48.83 -5.24
CA GLY A 15 -19.43 -50.03 -4.42
C GLY A 15 -18.91 -49.82 -3.01
N SER A 16 -19.78 -50.16 -2.05
CA SER A 16 -19.50 -50.96 -0.85
C SER A 16 -18.31 -50.57 0.05
N GLY A 17 -18.59 -49.74 1.08
CA GLY A 17 -17.75 -49.66 2.28
C GLY A 17 -17.49 -51.01 2.97
N VAL A 18 -18.34 -52.01 2.71
CA VAL A 18 -18.19 -53.40 3.19
C VAL A 18 -16.98 -54.12 2.58
N ASP A 19 -16.60 -53.80 1.33
CA ASP A 19 -15.45 -54.46 0.69
C ASP A 19 -14.12 -53.87 1.18
N ARG A 20 -14.06 -52.55 1.42
CA ARG A 20 -12.86 -51.89 1.96
C ARG A 20 -12.59 -52.33 3.40
N GLU A 21 -13.63 -52.43 4.23
CA GLU A 21 -13.51 -52.86 5.62
C GLU A 21 -13.05 -54.31 5.75
N GLN A 22 -13.54 -55.22 4.91
CA GLN A 22 -13.09 -56.61 4.88
C GLN A 22 -11.64 -56.73 4.42
N ILE A 23 -11.24 -55.99 3.40
CA ILE A 23 -9.84 -55.95 2.92
C ILE A 23 -8.93 -55.36 4.00
N ALA A 24 -9.32 -54.26 4.65
CA ALA A 24 -8.57 -53.61 5.70
C ALA A 24 -8.38 -54.55 6.91
N THR A 25 -9.45 -55.23 7.34
CA THR A 25 -9.40 -56.18 8.46
C THR A 25 -8.51 -57.37 8.14
N GLN A 26 -8.63 -57.93 6.93
CA GLN A 26 -7.79 -59.05 6.51
C GLN A 26 -6.31 -58.68 6.36
N ALA A 27 -6.02 -57.46 5.92
CA ALA A 27 -4.64 -56.97 5.76
C ALA A 27 -4.00 -56.58 7.10
N ALA A 28 -4.82 -56.14 8.06
CA ALA A 28 -4.37 -55.68 9.37
C ALA A 28 -4.21 -56.80 10.41
N ASP A 29 -4.98 -57.90 10.31
CA ASP A 29 -4.86 -59.07 11.19
C ASP A 29 -3.57 -59.87 10.87
N VAL A 30 -2.44 -59.35 11.32
CA VAL A 30 -1.10 -59.93 11.09
C VAL A 30 -0.94 -61.24 11.86
N ASN A 31 -1.56 -61.35 13.04
CA ASN A 31 -1.43 -62.51 13.91
C ASN A 31 -2.44 -63.64 13.61
N GLY A 32 -3.52 -63.35 12.87
CA GLY A 32 -4.54 -64.31 12.41
C GLY A 32 -5.58 -64.67 13.47
N ASP A 33 -5.74 -63.87 14.53
CA ASP A 33 -6.70 -64.11 15.62
C ASP A 33 -8.09 -63.53 15.37
N GLY A 34 -8.27 -62.82 14.25
CA GLY A 34 -9.53 -62.21 13.83
C GLY A 34 -9.89 -60.93 14.58
N THR A 35 -8.98 -60.36 15.36
CA THR A 35 -9.14 -59.08 16.05
C THR A 35 -8.05 -58.10 15.63
N ILE A 36 -8.33 -56.80 15.71
CA ILE A 36 -7.35 -55.75 15.40
C ILE A 36 -6.81 -55.21 16.72
N SER A 37 -5.57 -55.58 17.05
CA SER A 37 -4.90 -55.09 18.26
C SER A 37 -4.23 -53.73 18.06
N SER A 38 -4.26 -52.92 19.11
CA SER A 38 -3.47 -51.69 19.24
C SER A 38 -2.05 -51.94 19.77
N ASP A 39 -1.69 -53.18 20.06
CA ASP A 39 -0.39 -53.53 20.60
C ASP A 39 0.70 -53.48 19.50
N PRO A 40 1.93 -53.04 19.83
CA PRO A 40 3.08 -53.10 18.92
C PRO A 40 3.34 -54.52 18.40
N LEU A 41 3.65 -54.63 17.10
CA LEU A 41 4.13 -55.89 16.54
C LEU A 41 5.51 -56.26 17.12
N PRO A 42 5.90 -57.54 17.09
CA PRO A 42 7.20 -57.97 17.58
C PRO A 42 8.36 -57.25 16.89
N ALA A 43 9.31 -56.74 17.67
CA ALA A 43 10.48 -56.05 17.15
C ALA A 43 11.33 -56.97 16.26
N THR A 44 11.58 -56.54 15.02
CA THR A 44 12.46 -57.23 14.06
C THR A 44 13.86 -56.63 14.01
N SER A 45 14.03 -55.40 14.46
CA SER A 45 15.30 -54.69 14.63
C SER A 45 15.22 -53.69 15.79
N GLN A 46 16.35 -53.03 16.10
CA GLN A 46 16.47 -52.00 17.15
C GLN A 46 16.50 -50.57 16.55
N ASP A 47 15.95 -50.39 15.35
CA ASP A 47 15.99 -49.15 14.59
C ASP A 47 14.57 -48.64 14.23
N ASN A 48 14.50 -47.49 13.56
CA ASN A 48 13.24 -46.86 13.16
C ASN A 48 12.51 -47.60 12.01
N SER A 49 13.13 -48.64 11.43
CA SER A 49 12.52 -49.53 10.43
C SER A 49 12.01 -50.86 11.02
N SER A 50 12.05 -51.00 12.35
CA SER A 50 11.55 -52.17 13.08
C SER A 50 10.02 -52.23 13.06
N ASP A 51 9.47 -53.45 13.01
CA ASP A 51 8.01 -53.64 13.01
C ASP A 51 7.35 -53.26 14.35
N GLN A 52 8.13 -53.02 15.42
CA GLN A 52 7.62 -52.52 16.70
C GLN A 52 6.90 -51.16 16.60
N TRP A 53 7.14 -50.42 15.53
CA TRP A 53 6.47 -49.14 15.28
C TRP A 53 5.10 -49.32 14.62
N LEU A 54 4.78 -50.53 14.16
CA LEU A 54 3.52 -50.88 13.54
C LEU A 54 2.58 -51.53 14.57
N THR A 55 1.29 -51.26 14.42
CA THR A 55 0.21 -51.96 15.13
C THR A 55 -0.81 -52.41 14.09
N GLU A 56 -1.59 -53.45 14.40
CA GLU A 56 -2.67 -53.89 13.51
C GLU A 56 -3.69 -52.75 13.32
N GLN A 57 -3.96 -51.99 14.38
CA GLN A 57 -4.78 -50.78 14.30
C GLN A 57 -4.23 -49.74 13.32
N LEU A 58 -2.92 -49.46 13.35
CA LEU A 58 -2.30 -48.49 12.43
C LEU A 58 -2.39 -48.95 10.98
N ILE A 59 -2.20 -50.26 10.73
CA ILE A 59 -2.36 -50.86 9.40
C ILE A 59 -3.80 -50.70 8.93
N TYR A 60 -4.77 -51.04 9.78
CA TYR A 60 -6.19 -50.88 9.49
C TYR A 60 -6.56 -49.43 9.15
N ASP A 61 -6.11 -48.48 9.99
CA ASP A 61 -6.36 -47.05 9.80
C ASP A 61 -5.75 -46.54 8.49
N ALA A 62 -4.58 -47.04 8.09
CA ALA A 62 -3.94 -46.69 6.83
C ALA A 62 -4.75 -47.16 5.61
N TYR A 63 -5.32 -48.38 5.66
CA TYR A 63 -6.23 -48.87 4.61
C TYR A 63 -7.58 -48.13 4.57
N MET A 64 -8.02 -47.61 5.72
CA MET A 64 -9.23 -46.80 5.82
C MET A 64 -9.03 -45.35 5.41
N THR A 65 -7.79 -44.85 5.44
CA THR A 65 -7.46 -43.47 5.09
C THR A 65 -7.64 -43.24 3.58
N ASP A 66 -8.57 -42.36 3.22
CA ASP A 66 -8.83 -42.01 1.84
C ASP A 66 -8.01 -40.79 1.40
N CYS A 67 -6.88 -41.03 0.74
CA CYS A 67 -6.01 -39.98 0.22
C CYS A 67 -6.53 -39.33 -1.08
N THR A 68 -7.74 -39.65 -1.53
CA THR A 68 -8.42 -38.93 -2.62
C THR A 68 -9.33 -37.82 -2.10
N ASP A 69 -9.68 -37.83 -0.81
CA ASP A 69 -10.48 -36.78 -0.17
C ASP A 69 -9.61 -35.53 0.08
N PRO A 70 -9.97 -34.35 -0.46
CA PRO A 70 -9.27 -33.10 -0.19
C PRO A 70 -9.14 -32.76 1.30
N ALA A 71 -10.03 -33.24 2.17
CA ALA A 71 -9.92 -33.02 3.61
C ALA A 71 -8.65 -33.64 4.22
N ASN A 72 -8.24 -34.81 3.71
CA ASN A 72 -7.04 -35.51 4.17
C ASN A 72 -5.74 -34.96 3.53
N LEU A 73 -5.86 -34.07 2.55
CA LEU A 73 -4.74 -33.39 1.89
C LEU A 73 -4.45 -32.00 2.47
N THR A 74 -5.03 -31.66 3.62
CA THR A 74 -4.87 -30.33 4.22
C THR A 74 -3.55 -30.14 4.98
N GLY A 75 -2.80 -31.22 5.19
CA GLY A 75 -1.54 -31.23 5.91
C GLY A 75 -1.71 -30.88 7.40
N GLN A 76 -1.24 -31.75 8.29
CA GLN A 76 -1.30 -31.52 9.73
C GLN A 76 0.08 -31.74 10.33
N SER A 77 0.37 -31.02 11.42
CA SER A 77 1.59 -31.26 12.18
C SER A 77 1.55 -32.68 12.76
N GLN A 78 2.56 -33.47 12.43
CA GLN A 78 2.72 -34.85 12.90
C GLN A 78 3.88 -34.92 13.89
N ASP A 79 3.76 -35.80 14.89
CA ASP A 79 4.85 -36.07 15.83
C ASP A 79 5.93 -36.91 15.14
N PRO A 80 7.17 -36.42 15.01
CA PRO A 80 8.25 -37.15 14.33
C PRO A 80 8.77 -38.37 15.11
N SER A 81 8.38 -38.55 16.38
CA SER A 81 8.89 -39.64 17.23
C SER A 81 8.10 -40.95 17.15
N VAL A 82 6.96 -40.96 16.45
CA VAL A 82 6.06 -42.10 16.34
C VAL A 82 5.83 -42.46 14.88
N ALA A 83 5.31 -43.67 14.62
CA ALA A 83 4.85 -44.01 13.29
C ALA A 83 3.59 -43.24 12.93
N VAL A 84 3.51 -42.77 11.69
CA VAL A 84 2.43 -41.89 11.21
C VAL A 84 1.91 -42.33 9.86
N ILE A 85 0.63 -42.06 9.62
CA ILE A 85 -0.01 -42.24 8.32
C ILE A 85 0.10 -40.93 7.55
N SER A 86 0.58 -40.99 6.31
CA SER A 86 0.76 -39.82 5.46
C SER A 86 0.24 -40.07 4.05
N CYS A 87 -0.54 -39.14 3.53
CA CYS A 87 -1.04 -39.19 2.16
C CYS A 87 -0.04 -38.56 1.18
N PRO A 88 0.05 -39.05 -0.07
CA PRO A 88 0.78 -38.35 -1.13
C PRO A 88 0.20 -36.94 -1.34
N ARG A 89 1.07 -35.94 -1.49
CA ARG A 89 0.68 -34.53 -1.66
C ARG A 89 -0.23 -34.30 -2.88
N GLU A 90 -0.05 -35.07 -3.95
CA GLU A 90 -0.86 -34.96 -5.17
C GLU A 90 -2.18 -35.74 -5.11
N GLY A 91 -2.45 -36.43 -3.98
CA GLY A 91 -3.51 -37.41 -3.87
C GLY A 91 -3.16 -38.72 -4.56
N GLY A 92 -3.71 -39.83 -4.09
CA GLY A 92 -3.38 -41.14 -4.61
C GLY A 92 -4.22 -42.26 -3.99
N PRO A 93 -4.17 -43.48 -4.58
CA PRO A 93 -5.05 -44.58 -4.18
C PRO A 93 -4.66 -45.26 -2.85
N GLY A 94 -3.77 -44.68 -2.03
CA GLY A 94 -3.39 -45.25 -0.75
C GLY A 94 -2.56 -44.30 0.12
N ALA A 95 -2.56 -44.57 1.41
CA ALA A 95 -1.74 -43.88 2.40
C ALA A 95 -0.42 -44.62 2.63
N TYR A 96 0.62 -43.89 3.02
CA TYR A 96 1.90 -44.45 3.46
C TYR A 96 1.91 -44.59 4.97
N ILE A 97 2.40 -45.72 5.46
CA ILE A 97 2.77 -45.88 6.87
C ILE A 97 4.25 -45.59 6.99
N LEU A 98 4.59 -44.56 7.75
CA LEU A 98 5.94 -44.09 7.93
C LEU A 98 6.39 -44.40 9.36
N GLY A 99 7.61 -44.92 9.51
CA GLY A 99 8.24 -45.03 10.82
C GLY A 99 8.62 -43.66 11.39
N PRO A 100 9.14 -43.62 12.64
CA PRO A 100 9.66 -42.39 13.23
C PRO A 100 10.69 -41.71 12.32
N ALA A 101 10.74 -40.39 12.34
CA ALA A 101 11.63 -39.62 11.50
C ALA A 101 13.10 -39.79 11.93
N ASP A 102 13.92 -40.36 11.05
CA ASP A 102 15.37 -40.47 11.28
C ASP A 102 16.09 -39.10 11.19
N ILE A 103 15.55 -38.18 10.40
CA ILE A 103 16.15 -36.87 10.12
C ILE A 103 15.08 -35.79 10.20
N SER A 104 15.37 -34.76 10.99
CA SER A 104 14.54 -33.56 11.08
C SER A 104 14.96 -32.52 10.04
N GLY A 105 14.02 -31.70 9.58
CA GLY A 105 14.33 -30.53 8.73
C GLY A 105 15.30 -29.52 9.38
N THR A 106 15.47 -29.56 10.71
CA THR A 106 16.48 -28.77 11.43
C THR A 106 17.92 -29.15 11.10
N GLU A 107 18.13 -30.34 10.53
CA GLU A 107 19.45 -30.84 10.16
C GLU A 107 19.84 -30.46 8.73
N LEU A 108 18.95 -29.78 8.01
CA LEU A 108 19.19 -29.27 6.66
C LEU A 108 19.92 -27.93 6.73
N SER A 109 21.05 -27.82 6.02
CA SER A 109 21.83 -26.58 5.93
C SER A 109 21.45 -25.73 4.73
N ASN A 110 21.09 -26.38 3.61
CA ASN A 110 20.72 -25.68 2.37
C ASN A 110 19.83 -26.56 1.49
N ALA A 111 18.97 -25.91 0.71
CA ALA A 111 18.15 -26.54 -0.33
C ALA A 111 18.12 -25.65 -1.57
N VAL A 112 18.52 -26.20 -2.72
CA VAL A 112 18.61 -25.45 -3.98
C VAL A 112 18.00 -26.27 -5.11
N SER A 113 17.10 -25.66 -5.86
CA SER A 113 16.56 -26.21 -7.10
C SER A 113 17.56 -26.05 -8.25
N GLY A 114 17.64 -27.06 -9.11
CA GLY A 114 18.49 -27.02 -10.29
C GLY A 114 18.09 -28.06 -11.32
N LEU A 115 18.76 -28.04 -12.47
CA LEU A 115 18.67 -29.12 -13.43
C LEU A 115 19.54 -30.28 -12.97
N GLU A 116 19.04 -31.50 -13.12
CA GLU A 116 19.76 -32.71 -12.77
C GLU A 116 21.05 -32.82 -13.60
N THR A 117 22.13 -33.17 -12.90
CA THR A 117 23.43 -33.47 -13.53
C THR A 117 23.66 -34.96 -13.46
N THR A 118 23.85 -35.60 -14.60
CA THR A 118 24.18 -37.02 -14.66
C THR A 118 25.55 -37.29 -14.06
N SER A 119 25.83 -38.55 -13.70
CA SER A 119 27.13 -39.02 -13.22
C SER A 119 28.29 -38.76 -14.18
N GLN A 120 28.01 -38.44 -15.46
CA GLN A 120 28.99 -38.05 -16.48
C GLN A 120 29.16 -36.53 -16.62
N GLY A 121 28.51 -35.72 -15.76
CA GLY A 121 28.59 -34.26 -15.77
C GLY A 121 27.71 -33.58 -16.82
N GLY A 122 26.81 -34.31 -17.47
CA GLY A 122 25.85 -33.74 -18.42
C GLY A 122 24.60 -33.23 -17.70
N THR A 123 24.12 -32.04 -18.07
CA THR A 123 22.85 -31.49 -17.54
C THR A 123 21.66 -32.08 -18.30
N THR A 124 20.69 -32.63 -17.58
CA THR A 124 19.42 -33.09 -18.15
C THR A 124 18.38 -31.96 -18.13
N ASN A 125 17.24 -32.15 -18.79
CA ASN A 125 16.11 -31.21 -18.72
C ASN A 125 15.18 -31.47 -17.52
N ASN A 126 15.58 -32.32 -16.58
CA ASN A 126 14.78 -32.66 -15.40
C ASN A 126 15.11 -31.70 -14.26
N TRP A 127 14.09 -31.16 -13.59
CA TRP A 127 14.27 -30.35 -12.40
C TRP A 127 14.36 -31.23 -11.16
N VAL A 128 15.29 -30.88 -10.28
CA VAL A 128 15.56 -31.58 -9.02
C VAL A 128 15.82 -30.58 -7.90
N VAL A 129 15.67 -31.04 -6.66
CA VAL A 129 16.03 -30.25 -5.48
C VAL A 129 17.23 -30.91 -4.81
N ASN A 130 18.34 -30.17 -4.76
CA ASN A 130 19.56 -30.59 -4.09
C ASN A 130 19.52 -30.12 -2.64
N LEU A 131 19.68 -31.07 -1.72
CA LEU A 131 19.75 -30.89 -0.29
C LEU A 131 21.18 -31.04 0.20
N GLU A 132 21.57 -30.20 1.15
CA GLU A 132 22.84 -30.30 1.86
C GLU A 132 22.57 -30.33 3.35
N PHE A 133 22.94 -31.41 4.02
CA PHE A 133 22.81 -31.56 5.47
C PHE A 133 23.94 -30.86 6.22
N ASN A 134 23.68 -30.48 7.47
CA ASN A 134 24.72 -30.06 8.40
C ASN A 134 25.54 -31.28 8.88
N SER A 135 26.57 -31.06 9.70
CA SER A 135 27.46 -32.14 10.16
C SER A 135 26.74 -33.26 10.93
N GLU A 136 25.70 -32.93 11.69
CA GLU A 136 24.91 -33.92 12.43
C GLU A 136 24.02 -34.73 11.47
N GLY A 137 23.31 -34.05 10.58
CA GLY A 137 22.46 -34.68 9.57
C GLY A 137 23.23 -35.56 8.60
N THR A 138 24.45 -35.18 8.20
CA THR A 138 25.32 -36.03 7.37
C THR A 138 25.62 -37.37 8.04
N THR A 139 25.80 -37.38 9.36
CA THR A 139 26.08 -38.61 10.11
C THR A 139 24.83 -39.49 10.21
N LYS A 140 23.68 -38.89 10.54
CA LYS A 140 22.39 -39.61 10.61
C LYS A 140 21.96 -40.15 9.25
N PHE A 141 22.17 -39.38 8.17
CA PHE A 141 21.86 -39.83 6.81
C PHE A 141 22.80 -40.93 6.33
N ALA A 142 24.06 -40.93 6.74
CA ALA A 142 24.97 -42.04 6.44
C ALA A 142 24.50 -43.36 7.08
N GLU A 143 24.05 -43.32 8.34
CA GLU A 143 23.50 -44.50 9.03
C GLU A 143 22.19 -44.96 8.38
N LEU A 144 21.26 -44.03 8.13
CA LEU A 144 19.99 -44.30 7.46
C LEU A 144 20.18 -44.89 6.07
N SER A 145 21.03 -44.29 5.23
CA SER A 145 21.27 -44.76 3.88
C SER A 145 21.90 -46.15 3.88
N GLY A 146 22.84 -46.43 4.79
CA GLY A 146 23.39 -47.78 4.99
C GLY A 146 22.32 -48.81 5.35
N ARG A 147 21.40 -48.45 6.27
CA ARG A 147 20.29 -49.31 6.70
C ARG A 147 19.33 -49.63 5.56
N LEU A 148 18.89 -48.63 4.79
CA LEU A 148 17.96 -48.82 3.68
C LEU A 148 18.58 -49.61 2.52
N LEU A 149 19.87 -49.41 2.24
CA LEU A 149 20.60 -50.20 1.25
C LEU A 149 20.70 -51.68 1.67
N ALA A 150 20.89 -51.97 2.96
CA ALA A 150 20.89 -53.35 3.46
C ALA A 150 19.54 -54.04 3.24
N TYR A 151 18.41 -53.35 3.51
CA TYR A 151 17.08 -53.89 3.22
C TYR A 151 16.84 -54.08 1.71
N ARG A 152 17.31 -53.15 0.87
CA ARG A 152 17.25 -53.31 -0.59
C ARG A 152 18.02 -54.55 -1.05
N ASP A 153 19.24 -54.72 -0.56
CA ASP A 153 20.10 -55.84 -0.96
C ASP A 153 19.54 -57.17 -0.44
N GLN A 154 18.95 -57.19 0.77
CA GLN A 154 18.20 -58.34 1.29
C GLN A 154 16.99 -58.68 0.40
N SER A 155 16.23 -57.67 -0.04
CA SER A 155 15.08 -57.90 -0.92
C SER A 155 15.46 -58.51 -2.27
N THR A 156 16.64 -58.17 -2.80
CA THR A 156 17.11 -58.61 -4.12
C THR A 156 18.03 -59.83 -4.07
N ALA A 157 18.55 -60.21 -2.91
CA ALA A 157 19.42 -61.38 -2.74
C ALA A 157 18.76 -62.68 -3.25
N ALA A 158 17.48 -62.89 -2.95
CA ALA A 158 16.72 -64.06 -3.43
C ALA A 158 16.54 -64.05 -4.95
N VAL A 159 16.42 -62.86 -5.55
CA VAL A 159 16.28 -62.66 -7.02
C VAL A 159 17.56 -63.12 -7.74
N MET A 160 18.73 -62.85 -7.16
CA MET A 160 20.02 -63.29 -7.73
C MET A 160 20.17 -64.82 -7.74
N SER A 161 19.42 -65.52 -6.88
CA SER A 161 19.32 -66.99 -6.82
C SER A 161 18.09 -67.58 -7.54
N GLY A 162 17.35 -66.77 -8.32
CA GLY A 162 16.19 -67.21 -9.10
C GLY A 162 14.85 -67.24 -8.35
N GLY A 163 14.78 -66.64 -7.16
CA GLY A 163 13.57 -66.48 -6.36
C GLY A 163 12.84 -65.16 -6.59
N ALA A 164 11.67 -65.00 -5.95
CA ALA A 164 10.95 -63.73 -5.91
C ALA A 164 11.59 -62.76 -4.89
N PRO A 165 11.50 -61.44 -5.10
CA PRO A 165 11.99 -60.47 -4.14
C PRO A 165 11.20 -60.52 -2.83
N ASP A 166 11.88 -60.29 -1.70
CA ASP A 166 11.22 -60.14 -0.41
C ASP A 166 10.50 -58.79 -0.35
N VAL A 167 9.17 -58.85 -0.41
CA VAL A 167 8.28 -57.68 -0.42
C VAL A 167 8.36 -56.85 0.86
N ASN A 168 8.66 -57.47 2.01
CA ASN A 168 8.76 -56.77 3.28
C ASN A 168 10.04 -55.94 3.34
N SER A 169 11.17 -56.55 2.98
CA SER A 169 12.44 -55.83 2.87
C SER A 169 12.40 -54.77 1.78
N ALA A 170 11.68 -55.00 0.68
CA ALA A 170 11.49 -54.00 -0.38
C ALA A 170 10.72 -52.77 0.13
N ALA A 171 9.64 -52.95 0.89
CA ALA A 171 8.89 -51.85 1.51
C ALA A 171 9.76 -51.06 2.50
N LYS A 172 10.56 -51.76 3.34
CA LYS A 172 11.48 -51.14 4.31
C LYS A 172 12.67 -50.42 3.69
N SER A 173 12.98 -50.68 2.41
CA SER A 173 14.10 -50.05 1.69
C SER A 173 13.77 -48.67 1.10
N GLN A 174 12.55 -48.17 1.30
CA GLN A 174 12.10 -46.88 0.79
C GLN A 174 12.36 -45.76 1.78
N PHE A 175 12.69 -44.58 1.25
CA PHE A 175 12.81 -43.34 2.03
C PHE A 175 11.68 -42.39 1.65
N ALA A 176 11.03 -41.82 2.66
CA ALA A 176 9.95 -40.85 2.48
C ALA A 176 10.36 -39.45 2.95
N ILE A 177 9.98 -38.44 2.18
CA ILE A 177 10.09 -37.02 2.55
C ILE A 177 8.69 -36.50 2.79
N VAL A 178 8.43 -36.09 4.03
CA VAL A 178 7.16 -35.57 4.48
C VAL A 178 7.27 -34.07 4.71
N LEU A 179 6.33 -33.30 4.18
CA LEU A 179 6.19 -31.87 4.43
C LEU A 179 4.76 -31.60 4.89
N ASP A 180 4.61 -30.94 6.03
CA ASP A 180 3.32 -30.62 6.64
C ASP A 180 2.38 -31.84 6.78
N GLY A 181 2.94 -33.02 7.08
CA GLY A 181 2.18 -34.28 7.22
C GLY A 181 1.73 -34.92 5.90
N LEU A 182 2.22 -34.43 4.76
CA LEU A 182 1.99 -35.02 3.44
C LEU A 182 3.30 -35.53 2.84
N THR A 183 3.25 -36.71 2.25
CA THR A 183 4.40 -37.33 1.58
C THR A 183 4.60 -36.66 0.22
N ILE A 184 5.72 -35.98 0.05
CA ILE A 184 6.12 -35.39 -1.25
C ILE A 184 6.83 -36.43 -2.11
N MET A 185 7.62 -37.29 -1.48
CA MET A 185 8.37 -38.34 -2.16
C MET A 185 8.39 -39.58 -1.28
N ALA A 186 8.18 -40.75 -1.87
CA ALA A 186 8.45 -42.04 -1.26
C ALA A 186 9.14 -42.92 -2.31
N SER A 187 10.44 -43.13 -2.17
CA SER A 187 11.23 -43.88 -3.15
C SER A 187 12.46 -44.52 -2.51
N GLY A 188 12.90 -45.65 -3.08
CA GLY A 188 14.22 -46.22 -2.76
C GLY A 188 15.37 -45.45 -3.42
N PHE A 189 16.60 -45.74 -2.99
CA PHE A 189 17.79 -45.21 -3.65
C PHE A 189 17.94 -45.73 -5.09
N ASN A 190 18.53 -44.91 -5.96
CA ASN A 190 18.90 -45.31 -7.32
C ASN A 190 19.77 -46.60 -7.27
N PRO A 191 19.53 -47.60 -8.14
CA PRO A 191 20.36 -48.81 -8.23
C PRO A 191 21.87 -48.57 -8.33
N GLU A 192 22.30 -47.42 -8.86
CA GLU A 192 23.73 -47.05 -8.95
C GLU A 192 24.37 -46.78 -7.58
N VAL A 193 23.57 -46.44 -6.57
CA VAL A 193 24.05 -46.19 -5.20
C VAL A 193 24.25 -47.53 -4.50
N THR A 194 25.51 -47.93 -4.31
CA THR A 194 25.90 -49.23 -3.72
C THR A 194 26.52 -49.10 -2.33
N SER A 195 26.76 -47.89 -1.86
CA SER A 195 27.34 -47.60 -0.54
C SER A 195 26.59 -46.49 0.16
N ALA A 196 26.66 -46.47 1.49
CA ALA A 196 26.10 -45.40 2.32
C ALA A 196 26.60 -44.02 1.87
N ILE A 197 25.71 -43.05 1.87
CA ILE A 197 25.97 -41.66 1.45
C ILE A 197 26.56 -40.91 2.65
N THR A 198 27.85 -40.56 2.56
CA THR A 198 28.62 -39.99 3.68
C THR A 198 29.00 -38.51 3.49
N ASP A 199 28.66 -37.92 2.35
CA ASP A 199 28.99 -36.54 1.99
C ASP A 199 27.87 -35.53 2.32
N GLY A 200 26.73 -36.01 2.83
CA GLY A 200 25.62 -35.18 3.27
C GLY A 200 24.84 -34.50 2.16
N ARG A 201 25.03 -34.92 0.91
CA ARG A 201 24.39 -34.33 -0.27
C ARG A 201 23.37 -35.29 -0.85
N VAL A 202 22.15 -34.82 -1.00
CA VAL A 202 21.04 -35.63 -1.50
C VAL A 202 20.29 -34.88 -2.58
N GLN A 203 19.85 -35.61 -3.59
CA GLN A 203 19.03 -35.06 -4.66
C GLN A 203 17.64 -35.68 -4.59
N ILE A 204 16.62 -34.82 -4.46
CA ILE A 204 15.23 -35.21 -4.63
C ILE A 204 14.93 -35.13 -6.13
N SER A 205 14.70 -36.28 -6.73
CA SER A 205 14.26 -36.41 -8.12
C SER A 205 12.77 -36.76 -8.18
N GLY A 206 12.13 -36.36 -9.28
CA GLY A 206 10.68 -36.48 -9.46
C GLY A 206 10.23 -35.77 -10.73
N GLN A 207 8.92 -35.76 -10.98
CA GLN A 207 8.33 -34.99 -12.09
C GLN A 207 8.14 -33.53 -11.69
N PHE A 208 9.24 -32.82 -11.37
CA PHE A 208 9.19 -31.41 -11.04
C PHE A 208 9.30 -30.52 -12.28
N ASP A 209 8.59 -29.40 -12.25
CA ASP A 209 8.86 -28.26 -13.10
C ASP A 209 9.72 -27.21 -12.35
N GLN A 210 10.12 -26.14 -13.04
CA GLN A 210 10.94 -25.09 -12.44
C GLN A 210 10.26 -24.43 -11.23
N ALA A 211 8.95 -24.20 -11.30
CA ALA A 211 8.21 -23.45 -10.28
C ALA A 211 8.01 -24.28 -9.02
N SER A 212 7.61 -25.55 -9.16
CA SER A 212 7.45 -26.52 -8.09
C SER A 212 8.78 -26.84 -7.40
N ALA A 213 9.87 -27.06 -8.17
CA ALA A 213 11.20 -27.28 -7.60
C ALA A 213 11.68 -26.06 -6.80
N ASN A 214 11.52 -24.84 -7.33
CA ASN A 214 11.86 -23.61 -6.62
C ASN A 214 11.03 -23.44 -5.35
N THR A 215 9.73 -23.73 -5.42
CA THR A 215 8.83 -23.61 -4.26
C THR A 215 9.22 -24.59 -3.17
N LEU A 216 9.48 -25.85 -3.53
CA LEU A 216 9.92 -26.88 -2.59
C LEU A 216 11.29 -26.54 -1.98
N ALA A 217 12.25 -26.11 -2.80
CA ALA A 217 13.58 -25.70 -2.31
C ALA A 217 13.46 -24.53 -1.31
N ASN A 218 12.63 -23.53 -1.60
CA ASN A 218 12.36 -22.42 -0.68
C ASN A 218 11.72 -22.92 0.63
N GLN A 219 10.69 -23.78 0.54
CA GLN A 219 10.02 -24.34 1.73
C GLN A 219 11.02 -25.10 2.62
N LEU A 220 11.89 -25.92 2.03
CA LEU A 220 12.91 -26.67 2.77
C LEU A 220 14.01 -25.76 3.34
N SER A 221 14.41 -24.70 2.61
CA SER A 221 15.44 -23.76 3.05
C SER A 221 15.03 -22.91 4.26
N PHE A 222 13.74 -22.55 4.38
CA PHE A 222 13.24 -21.75 5.51
C PHE A 222 13.06 -22.57 6.81
N GLY A 223 13.09 -23.90 6.73
CA GLY A 223 12.87 -24.81 7.86
C GLY A 223 11.42 -24.82 8.35
N SER A 224 11.15 -25.57 9.42
CA SER A 224 9.82 -25.65 10.00
C SER A 224 9.49 -24.39 10.81
N LEU A 225 8.28 -23.85 10.62
CA LEU A 225 7.78 -22.80 11.51
C LEU A 225 7.37 -23.45 12.85
N PRO A 226 7.80 -22.90 14.00
CA PRO A 226 7.51 -23.48 15.32
C PRO A 226 6.04 -23.32 15.75
N LEU A 227 5.22 -22.61 14.95
CA LEU A 227 3.82 -22.30 15.24
C LEU A 227 3.00 -22.39 13.96
N ASN A 228 1.75 -22.84 14.10
CA ASN A 228 0.77 -22.86 13.02
C ASN A 228 0.14 -21.47 12.87
N PHE A 229 0.12 -20.93 11.65
CA PHE A 229 -0.49 -19.64 11.33
C PHE A 229 -1.82 -19.84 10.59
N THR A 230 -2.85 -19.12 11.02
CA THR A 230 -4.11 -19.00 10.29
C THR A 230 -4.19 -17.61 9.65
N VAL A 231 -4.51 -17.53 8.36
CA VAL A 231 -4.73 -16.25 7.69
C VAL A 231 -6.02 -15.62 8.22
N GLN A 232 -5.90 -14.51 8.96
CA GLN A 232 -7.05 -13.80 9.55
C GLN A 232 -7.72 -12.83 8.56
N SER A 233 -6.91 -12.17 7.72
CA SER A 233 -7.40 -11.25 6.71
C SER A 233 -6.35 -11.13 5.62
N GLU A 234 -6.76 -11.35 4.37
CA GLU A 234 -5.93 -11.15 3.20
C GLU A 234 -6.67 -10.25 2.21
N GLN A 235 -5.96 -9.23 1.72
CA GLN A 235 -6.47 -8.37 0.65
C GLN A 235 -5.47 -8.39 -0.49
N GLN A 236 -5.82 -9.08 -1.57
CA GLN A 236 -5.04 -9.07 -2.80
C GLN A 236 -5.59 -7.99 -3.73
N ILE A 237 -4.79 -6.97 -3.99
CA ILE A 237 -5.12 -5.89 -4.93
C ILE A 237 -4.20 -6.02 -6.14
N SER A 238 -4.80 -6.15 -7.32
CA SER A 238 -4.03 -6.23 -8.56
C SER A 238 -3.41 -4.88 -8.93
N ALA A 239 -2.21 -4.92 -9.53
CA ALA A 239 -1.57 -3.71 -10.05
C ALA A 239 -2.42 -3.02 -11.13
N THR A 240 -3.20 -3.79 -11.90
CA THR A 240 -4.11 -3.26 -12.93
C THR A 240 -5.20 -2.38 -12.31
N LEU A 241 -5.81 -2.81 -11.20
CA LEU A 241 -6.86 -2.05 -10.54
C LEU A 241 -6.30 -0.74 -9.94
N GLY A 242 -5.11 -0.81 -9.33
CA GLY A 242 -4.45 0.38 -8.77
C GLY A 242 -4.10 1.44 -9.83
N THR A 243 -3.57 1.02 -10.97
CA THR A 243 -3.22 1.95 -12.08
C THR A 243 -4.47 2.57 -12.72
N GLU A 244 -5.53 1.80 -12.92
CA GLU A 244 -6.79 2.31 -13.46
C GLU A 244 -7.43 3.33 -12.53
N GLN A 245 -7.47 3.05 -11.22
CA GLN A 245 -8.02 3.97 -10.25
C GLN A 245 -7.23 5.27 -10.13
N LEU A 246 -5.89 5.21 -10.18
CA LEU A 246 -5.05 6.41 -10.19
C LEU A 246 -5.35 7.28 -11.42
N ARG A 247 -5.45 6.67 -12.60
CA ARG A 247 -5.79 7.37 -13.85
C ARG A 247 -7.15 8.05 -13.75
N ASN A 248 -8.17 7.33 -13.26
CA ASN A 248 -9.51 7.87 -13.10
C ASN A 248 -9.55 9.01 -12.07
N GLY A 249 -8.80 8.88 -10.96
CA GLY A 249 -8.63 9.93 -9.96
C GLY A 249 -7.99 11.20 -10.52
N LEU A 250 -6.93 11.06 -11.34
CA LEU A 250 -6.28 12.20 -12.00
C LEU A 250 -7.20 12.90 -13.00
N ILE A 251 -7.98 12.13 -13.78
CA ILE A 251 -8.96 12.69 -14.72
C ILE A 251 -10.06 13.44 -13.96
N ALA A 252 -10.60 12.85 -12.89
CA ALA A 252 -11.60 13.50 -12.05
C ALA A 252 -11.08 14.78 -11.41
N GLY A 253 -9.85 14.75 -10.88
CA GLY A 253 -9.18 15.92 -10.31
C GLY A 253 -8.96 17.03 -11.35
N LEU A 254 -8.52 16.69 -12.56
CA LEU A 254 -8.31 17.66 -13.65
C LEU A 254 -9.63 18.29 -14.12
N ILE A 255 -10.69 17.50 -14.28
CA ILE A 255 -12.02 18.01 -14.63
C ILE A 255 -12.53 18.95 -13.52
N GLY A 256 -12.43 18.54 -12.25
CA GLY A 256 -12.83 19.37 -11.11
C GLY A 256 -12.05 20.69 -11.06
N PHE A 257 -10.73 20.63 -11.25
CA PHE A 257 -9.86 21.80 -11.31
C PHE A 257 -10.26 22.78 -12.41
N LEU A 258 -10.52 22.29 -13.63
CA LEU A 258 -10.98 23.12 -14.74
C LEU A 258 -12.35 23.75 -14.50
N LEU A 259 -13.30 22.99 -13.95
CA LEU A 259 -14.64 23.51 -13.63
C LEU A 259 -14.56 24.65 -12.61
N ILE A 260 -13.69 24.54 -11.61
CA ILE A 260 -13.48 25.61 -10.63
C ILE A 260 -12.86 26.85 -11.29
N ILE A 261 -11.87 26.68 -12.17
CA ILE A 261 -11.29 27.81 -12.93
C ILE A 261 -12.37 28.53 -13.74
N VAL A 262 -13.22 27.79 -14.45
CA VAL A 262 -14.33 28.36 -15.23
C VAL A 262 -15.28 29.14 -14.32
N TYR A 263 -15.63 28.58 -13.17
CA TYR A 263 -16.47 29.25 -12.17
C TYR A 263 -15.82 30.57 -11.67
N LEU A 264 -14.53 30.54 -11.34
CA LEU A 264 -13.80 31.72 -10.87
C LEU A 264 -13.75 32.82 -11.95
N ILE A 265 -13.49 32.46 -13.21
CA ILE A 265 -13.50 33.41 -14.33
C ILE A 265 -14.88 34.03 -14.51
N TRP A 266 -15.93 33.21 -14.45
CA TRP A 266 -17.31 33.68 -14.60
C TRP A 266 -17.73 34.65 -13.48
N GLN A 267 -17.42 34.30 -12.23
CA GLN A 267 -17.84 35.05 -11.04
C GLN A 267 -16.97 36.30 -10.77
N TYR A 268 -15.65 36.16 -10.87
CA TYR A 268 -14.67 37.17 -10.42
C TYR A 268 -13.97 37.94 -11.56
N ARG A 269 -14.15 37.53 -12.82
CA ARG A 269 -13.62 38.23 -14.01
C ARG A 269 -12.13 38.59 -13.89
N GLY A 270 -11.76 39.87 -13.85
CA GLY A 270 -10.37 40.32 -13.73
C GLY A 270 -9.66 39.82 -12.47
N LEU A 271 -10.36 39.68 -11.35
CA LEU A 271 -9.82 39.07 -10.12
C LEU A 271 -9.58 37.56 -10.28
N ALA A 272 -10.21 36.91 -11.25
CA ALA A 272 -9.98 35.50 -11.51
C ALA A 272 -8.55 35.21 -11.98
N LEU A 273 -7.84 36.19 -12.56
CA LEU A 273 -6.43 36.00 -12.90
C LEU A 273 -5.59 35.70 -11.65
N VAL A 274 -5.83 36.44 -10.56
CA VAL A 274 -5.18 36.24 -9.25
C VAL A 274 -5.57 34.89 -8.66
N ALA A 275 -6.85 34.55 -8.74
CA ALA A 275 -7.38 33.28 -8.24
C ALA A 275 -6.75 32.07 -8.96
N VAL A 276 -6.75 32.08 -10.29
CA VAL A 276 -6.26 30.97 -11.13
C VAL A 276 -4.74 30.82 -10.99
N THR A 277 -3.98 31.92 -10.97
CA THR A 277 -2.54 31.85 -10.75
C THR A 277 -2.19 31.35 -9.35
N SER A 278 -2.94 31.76 -8.32
CA SER A 278 -2.78 31.24 -6.96
C SER A 278 -3.11 29.75 -6.87
N LEU A 279 -4.16 29.30 -7.57
CA LEU A 279 -4.56 27.90 -7.61
C LEU A 279 -3.53 27.01 -8.32
N ILE A 280 -2.94 27.49 -9.43
CA ILE A 280 -1.83 26.80 -10.11
C ILE A 280 -0.61 26.73 -9.19
N MET A 281 -0.28 27.81 -8.48
CA MET A 281 0.81 27.84 -7.51
C MET A 281 0.57 26.85 -6.36
N ALA A 282 -0.67 26.77 -5.85
CA ALA A 282 -1.05 25.80 -4.82
C ALA A 282 -0.92 24.35 -5.31
N ALA A 283 -1.35 24.06 -6.53
CA ALA A 283 -1.18 22.75 -7.15
C ALA A 283 0.31 22.38 -7.32
N ALA A 284 1.14 23.34 -7.78
CA ALA A 284 2.58 23.14 -7.92
C ALA A 284 3.27 22.92 -6.57
N LEU A 285 2.97 23.74 -5.57
CA LEU A 285 3.55 23.60 -4.23
C LEU A 285 3.12 22.28 -3.57
N THR A 286 1.86 21.88 -3.74
CA THR A 286 1.35 20.58 -3.27
C THR A 286 2.08 19.43 -3.93
N TYR A 287 2.23 19.46 -5.26
CA TYR A 287 3.00 18.45 -6.01
C TYR A 287 4.44 18.34 -5.51
N LEU A 288 5.13 19.48 -5.35
CA LEU A 288 6.51 19.50 -4.84
C LEU A 288 6.59 18.99 -3.40
N THR A 289 5.63 19.34 -2.55
CA THR A 289 5.59 18.89 -1.15
C THR A 289 5.42 17.38 -1.07
N ILE A 290 4.51 16.80 -1.86
CA ILE A 290 4.30 15.35 -1.90
C ILE A 290 5.49 14.63 -2.51
N ALA A 291 6.09 15.17 -3.58
CA ALA A 291 7.30 14.61 -4.17
C ALA A 291 8.47 14.60 -3.18
N LEU A 292 8.64 15.70 -2.42
CA LEU A 292 9.65 15.80 -1.37
C LEU A 292 9.38 14.79 -0.23
N LEU A 293 8.14 14.67 0.22
CA LEU A 293 7.75 13.68 1.24
C LEU A 293 7.98 12.24 0.78
N SER A 294 7.70 11.97 -0.51
CA SER A 294 7.97 10.67 -1.12
C SER A 294 9.47 10.36 -1.13
N TRP A 295 10.31 11.32 -1.49
CA TRP A 295 11.76 11.14 -1.51
C TRP A 295 12.39 11.03 -0.12
N THR A 296 11.96 11.85 0.84
CA THR A 296 12.58 11.97 2.17
C THR A 296 12.10 10.92 3.16
N MET A 297 10.80 10.58 3.15
CA MET A 297 10.18 9.69 4.13
C MET A 297 9.59 8.42 3.49
N GLY A 298 9.75 8.23 2.18
CA GLY A 298 9.12 7.11 1.48
C GLY A 298 7.61 7.19 1.47
N TYR A 299 7.03 8.40 1.56
CA TYR A 299 5.58 8.59 1.54
C TYR A 299 4.98 8.05 0.24
N ARG A 300 4.06 7.10 0.35
CA ARG A 300 3.35 6.50 -0.78
C ARG A 300 1.95 7.08 -0.87
N LEU A 301 1.65 7.72 -2.00
CA LEU A 301 0.33 8.27 -2.25
C LEU A 301 -0.67 7.13 -2.47
N SER A 302 -1.65 7.01 -1.57
CA SER A 302 -2.75 6.06 -1.71
C SER A 302 -3.90 6.66 -2.51
N LEU A 303 -4.83 5.82 -2.98
CA LEU A 303 -6.07 6.28 -3.63
C LEU A 303 -6.87 7.24 -2.77
N ALA A 304 -7.02 6.91 -1.48
CA ALA A 304 -7.68 7.77 -0.52
C ALA A 304 -6.91 9.10 -0.35
N GLY A 305 -5.57 9.07 -0.42
CA GLY A 305 -4.74 10.27 -0.48
C GLY A 305 -5.07 11.15 -1.69
N VAL A 306 -5.27 10.56 -2.87
CA VAL A 306 -5.71 11.27 -4.10
C VAL A 306 -7.07 11.95 -3.89
N ALA A 307 -8.03 11.27 -3.26
CA ALA A 307 -9.32 11.89 -2.92
C ALA A 307 -9.14 13.10 -1.99
N GLY A 308 -8.21 13.03 -1.03
CA GLY A 308 -7.86 14.16 -0.17
C GLY A 308 -7.31 15.35 -0.96
N LEU A 309 -6.47 15.11 -1.98
CA LEU A 309 -5.98 16.16 -2.87
C LEU A 309 -7.11 16.81 -3.67
N ILE A 310 -8.08 16.03 -4.15
CA ILE A 310 -9.23 16.57 -4.89
C ILE A 310 -10.08 17.46 -3.99
N VAL A 311 -10.36 17.03 -2.76
CA VAL A 311 -11.10 17.82 -1.77
C VAL A 311 -10.34 19.11 -1.42
N ALA A 312 -9.02 19.03 -1.28
CA ALA A 312 -8.17 20.17 -0.97
C ALA A 312 -8.26 21.30 -1.99
N ILE A 313 -8.46 20.99 -3.29
CA ILE A 313 -8.68 22.02 -4.32
C ILE A 313 -9.89 22.88 -3.96
N GLY A 314 -10.99 22.28 -3.50
CA GLY A 314 -12.18 23.01 -3.07
C GLY A 314 -11.93 23.90 -1.85
N ILE A 315 -11.19 23.37 -0.86
CA ILE A 315 -10.84 24.12 0.36
C ILE A 315 -9.95 25.32 0.03
N THR A 316 -8.93 25.15 -0.82
CA THR A 316 -8.04 26.27 -1.23
C THR A 316 -8.80 27.40 -1.92
N VAL A 317 -9.84 27.06 -2.67
CA VAL A 317 -10.67 28.03 -3.38
C VAL A 317 -11.60 28.79 -2.42
N ASP A 318 -12.07 28.14 -1.36
CA ASP A 318 -12.85 28.79 -0.29
C ASP A 318 -12.04 29.93 0.35
N SER A 319 -10.77 29.66 0.69
CA SER A 319 -9.84 30.67 1.22
C SER A 319 -9.68 31.88 0.29
N PHE A 320 -9.57 31.64 -1.03
CA PHE A 320 -9.47 32.71 -2.02
C PHE A 320 -10.77 33.52 -2.15
N ILE A 321 -11.92 32.85 -2.14
CA ILE A 321 -13.25 33.49 -2.21
C ILE A 321 -13.46 34.42 -1.01
N ILE A 322 -13.17 33.96 0.21
CA ILE A 322 -13.28 34.76 1.43
C ILE A 322 -12.42 36.02 1.33
N TYR A 323 -11.18 35.89 0.82
CA TYR A 323 -10.29 37.02 0.63
C TYR A 323 -10.85 38.04 -0.38
N PHE A 324 -11.31 37.58 -1.55
CA PHE A 324 -11.82 38.48 -2.58
C PHE A 324 -13.13 39.17 -2.21
N GLU A 325 -14.05 38.46 -1.56
CA GLU A 325 -15.30 39.06 -1.09
C GLU A 325 -15.01 40.15 -0.06
N ARG A 326 -14.04 39.92 0.84
CA ARG A 326 -13.68 40.95 1.81
C ARG A 326 -13.06 42.20 1.17
N ILE A 327 -12.23 42.04 0.14
CA ILE A 327 -11.72 43.19 -0.64
C ILE A 327 -12.88 43.92 -1.32
N ARG A 328 -13.81 43.19 -1.95
CA ARG A 328 -14.97 43.78 -2.63
C ARG A 328 -15.86 44.56 -1.66
N ASP A 329 -16.05 44.08 -0.45
CA ASP A 329 -16.81 44.79 0.58
C ASP A 329 -16.17 46.11 1.00
N GLU A 330 -14.84 46.18 1.09
CA GLU A 330 -14.13 47.42 1.40
C GLU A 330 -14.16 48.41 0.21
N VAL A 331 -14.11 47.91 -1.03
CA VAL A 331 -14.33 48.74 -2.24
C VAL A 331 -15.76 49.28 -2.28
N ARG A 332 -16.76 48.48 -1.90
CA ARG A 332 -18.18 48.91 -1.78
C ARG A 332 -18.37 50.04 -0.78
N GLN A 333 -17.58 50.05 0.29
CA GLN A 333 -17.56 51.12 1.29
C GLN A 333 -16.86 52.41 0.81
N GLY A 334 -16.38 52.44 -0.44
CA GLY A 334 -15.79 53.62 -1.07
C GLY A 334 -14.30 53.82 -0.77
N ARG A 335 -13.61 52.79 -0.24
CA ARG A 335 -12.16 52.85 -0.04
C ARG A 335 -11.43 52.75 -1.39
N THR A 336 -10.25 53.35 -1.45
CA THR A 336 -9.37 53.17 -2.62
C THR A 336 -8.92 51.71 -2.70
N LEU A 337 -8.62 51.21 -3.91
CA LEU A 337 -8.23 49.81 -4.12
C LEU A 337 -7.08 49.37 -3.19
N ARG A 338 -6.07 50.23 -3.01
CA ARG A 338 -4.94 49.96 -2.10
C ARG A 338 -5.40 49.77 -0.65
N ALA A 339 -6.20 50.72 -0.14
CA ALA A 339 -6.73 50.65 1.21
C ALA A 339 -7.72 49.49 1.41
N ALA A 340 -8.45 49.11 0.35
CA ALA A 340 -9.37 47.97 0.38
C ALA A 340 -8.64 46.62 0.44
N ILE A 341 -7.47 46.48 -0.20
CA ILE A 341 -6.64 45.27 -0.13
C ILE A 341 -6.04 45.12 1.28
N ASP A 342 -5.48 46.18 1.85
CA ASP A 342 -4.86 46.14 3.18
C ASP A 342 -5.88 45.84 4.30
N GLU A 343 -7.02 46.53 4.27
CA GLU A 343 -8.08 46.27 5.26
C GLU A 343 -8.75 44.92 5.00
N GLY A 344 -9.00 44.60 3.72
CA GLY A 344 -9.60 43.33 3.31
C GLY A 344 -8.78 42.15 3.79
N TRP A 345 -7.45 42.21 3.67
CA TRP A 345 -6.52 41.21 4.20
C TRP A 345 -6.61 41.07 5.72
N THR A 346 -6.63 42.20 6.45
CA THR A 346 -6.65 42.20 7.92
C THR A 346 -7.88 41.48 8.47
N HIS A 347 -9.03 41.64 7.80
CA HIS A 347 -10.26 40.95 8.14
C HIS A 347 -10.31 39.49 7.62
N ALA A 348 -9.91 39.26 6.37
CA ALA A 348 -9.98 37.94 5.74
C ALA A 348 -9.03 36.93 6.39
N ARG A 349 -7.79 37.34 6.73
CA ARG A 349 -6.76 36.44 7.27
C ARG A 349 -7.23 35.69 8.54
N ARG A 350 -8.03 36.35 9.39
CA ARG A 350 -8.52 35.73 10.63
C ARG A 350 -9.52 34.61 10.31
N THR A 351 -10.42 34.84 9.37
CA THR A 351 -11.42 33.85 8.96
C THR A 351 -10.78 32.66 8.27
N ILE A 352 -9.84 32.91 7.35
CA ILE A 352 -9.11 31.86 6.62
C ILE A 352 -8.33 30.98 7.59
N ILE A 353 -7.51 31.59 8.46
CA ILE A 353 -6.71 30.85 9.46
C ILE A 353 -7.61 30.01 10.38
N VAL A 354 -8.76 30.54 10.82
CA VAL A 354 -9.67 29.77 11.70
C VAL A 354 -10.31 28.59 10.95
N SER A 355 -10.75 28.79 9.71
CA SER A 355 -11.33 27.73 8.88
C SER A 355 -10.33 26.59 8.65
N ASP A 356 -9.10 26.94 8.27
CA ASP A 356 -8.04 25.97 7.99
C ASP A 356 -7.53 25.26 9.24
N ILE A 357 -7.47 25.94 10.38
CA ILE A 357 -7.14 25.27 11.66
C ILE A 357 -8.19 24.22 12.00
N VAL A 358 -9.48 24.49 11.77
CA VAL A 358 -10.54 23.48 11.99
C VAL A 358 -10.32 22.27 11.07
N ASN A 359 -9.99 22.49 9.80
CA ASN A 359 -9.66 21.42 8.86
C ASN A 359 -8.41 20.63 9.28
N ILE A 360 -7.35 21.29 9.75
CA ILE A 360 -6.14 20.63 10.26
C ILE A 360 -6.46 19.80 11.50
N VAL A 361 -7.25 20.32 12.44
CA VAL A 361 -7.66 19.56 13.64
C VAL A 361 -8.47 18.33 13.23
N ALA A 362 -9.41 18.46 12.29
CA ALA A 362 -10.15 17.32 11.75
C ALA A 362 -9.23 16.28 11.10
N ALA A 363 -8.26 16.72 10.29
CA ALA A 363 -7.26 15.85 9.68
C ALA A 363 -6.40 15.12 10.72
N VAL A 364 -5.95 15.81 11.77
CA VAL A 364 -5.17 15.21 12.87
C VAL A 364 -5.99 14.15 13.60
N VAL A 365 -7.24 14.44 13.95
CA VAL A 365 -8.13 13.49 14.62
C VAL A 365 -8.36 12.25 13.74
N LEU A 366 -8.66 12.44 12.44
CA LEU A 366 -8.85 11.34 11.51
C LEU A 366 -7.57 10.51 11.32
N TYR A 367 -6.39 11.16 11.31
CA TYR A 367 -5.12 10.46 11.15
C TYR A 367 -4.81 9.52 12.32
N PHE A 368 -5.14 9.90 13.56
CA PHE A 368 -4.89 9.07 14.74
C PHE A 368 -5.98 8.03 15.01
N LEU A 369 -7.23 8.31 14.66
CA LEU A 369 -8.35 7.40 14.94
C LEU A 369 -8.65 6.41 13.81
N ALA A 370 -8.28 6.72 12.57
CA ALA A 370 -8.57 5.86 11.43
C ALA A 370 -7.39 4.97 11.05
N VAL A 371 -7.70 3.84 10.40
CA VAL A 371 -6.71 2.86 9.94
C VAL A 371 -6.74 2.73 8.42
N GLY A 372 -5.59 2.44 7.81
CA GLY A 372 -5.48 2.11 6.40
C GLY A 372 -5.72 3.31 5.48
N GLY A 373 -6.62 3.17 4.50
CA GLY A 373 -6.84 4.19 3.47
C GLY A 373 -7.23 5.56 4.01
N VAL A 374 -8.08 5.62 5.03
CA VAL A 374 -8.58 6.87 5.62
C VAL A 374 -7.45 7.69 6.26
N GLN A 375 -6.45 7.03 6.84
CA GLN A 375 -5.27 7.69 7.38
C GLN A 375 -4.48 8.43 6.29
N GLY A 376 -4.37 7.82 5.10
CA GLY A 376 -3.75 8.44 3.93
C GLY A 376 -4.52 9.66 3.41
N PHE A 377 -5.86 9.61 3.40
CA PHE A 377 -6.72 10.76 3.09
C PHE A 377 -6.52 11.91 4.07
N ALA A 378 -6.53 11.60 5.38
CA ALA A 378 -6.38 12.60 6.42
C ALA A 378 -5.02 13.29 6.37
N PHE A 379 -3.95 12.52 6.10
CA PHE A 379 -2.61 13.06 5.94
C PHE A 379 -2.50 14.02 4.74
N THR A 380 -2.99 13.63 3.56
CA THR A 380 -2.92 14.52 2.39
C THR A 380 -3.72 15.78 2.61
N LEU A 381 -4.93 15.68 3.17
CA LEU A 381 -5.76 16.83 3.51
C LEU A 381 -5.01 17.79 4.45
N GLY A 382 -4.45 17.30 5.56
CA GLY A 382 -3.72 18.11 6.52
C GLY A 382 -2.50 18.82 5.90
N VAL A 383 -1.69 18.11 5.11
CA VAL A 383 -0.53 18.69 4.41
C VAL A 383 -0.98 19.77 3.41
N THR A 384 -2.04 19.50 2.64
CA THR A 384 -2.55 20.47 1.65
C THR A 384 -3.14 21.72 2.29
N THR A 385 -3.77 21.61 3.47
CA THR A 385 -4.27 22.77 4.21
C THR A 385 -3.13 23.65 4.73
N VAL A 386 -2.01 23.05 5.15
CA VAL A 386 -0.80 23.81 5.51
C VAL A 386 -0.22 24.52 4.28
N VAL A 387 -0.20 23.84 3.14
CA VAL A 387 0.20 24.44 1.85
C VAL A 387 -0.73 25.60 1.48
N ASP A 388 -2.05 25.47 1.67
CA ASP A 388 -3.01 26.53 1.38
C ASP A 388 -2.70 27.80 2.19
N LEU A 389 -2.55 27.67 3.51
CA LEU A 389 -2.15 28.78 4.38
C LEU A 389 -0.85 29.44 3.90
N ALA A 390 0.14 28.65 3.50
CA ALA A 390 1.39 29.16 2.96
C ALA A 390 1.18 29.94 1.65
N VAL A 391 0.36 29.43 0.73
CA VAL A 391 0.06 30.09 -0.55
C VAL A 391 -0.71 31.40 -0.32
N VAL A 392 -1.72 31.40 0.53
CA VAL A 392 -2.53 32.60 0.80
C VAL A 392 -1.66 33.74 1.34
N VAL A 393 -0.78 33.44 2.29
CA VAL A 393 0.09 34.42 2.96
C VAL A 393 1.29 34.82 2.10
N LEU A 394 2.00 33.86 1.50
CA LEU A 394 3.27 34.11 0.82
C LEU A 394 3.11 34.45 -0.66
N PHE A 395 1.99 34.08 -1.28
CA PHE A 395 1.78 34.27 -2.72
C PHE A 395 0.55 35.13 -3.01
N THR A 396 -0.65 34.74 -2.57
CA THR A 396 -1.90 35.38 -2.99
C THR A 396 -2.00 36.85 -2.59
N HIS A 397 -1.70 37.18 -1.33
CA HIS A 397 -1.72 38.58 -0.88
C HIS A 397 -0.62 39.44 -1.54
N PRO A 398 0.67 39.03 -1.56
CA PRO A 398 1.73 39.78 -2.25
C PRO A 398 1.48 39.93 -3.76
N PHE A 399 0.91 38.91 -4.41
CA PHE A 399 0.58 38.97 -5.84
C PHE A 399 -0.52 39.98 -6.10
N MET A 400 -1.52 40.09 -5.22
CA MET A 400 -2.57 41.11 -5.29
C MET A 400 -2.01 42.53 -5.09
N ASP A 401 -1.12 42.72 -4.11
CA ASP A 401 -0.43 44.01 -3.84
C ASP A 401 0.54 44.42 -4.98
N TRP A 402 1.05 43.45 -5.72
CA TRP A 402 1.83 43.71 -6.93
C TRP A 402 0.93 44.09 -8.12
N LEU A 403 -0.17 43.37 -8.33
CA LEU A 403 -1.05 43.54 -9.48
C LEU A 403 -1.74 44.92 -9.53
N GLN A 404 -2.03 45.52 -8.38
CA GLN A 404 -2.60 46.87 -8.29
C GLN A 404 -1.68 47.98 -8.86
N ARG A 405 -0.39 47.69 -9.10
CA ARG A 405 0.54 48.66 -9.71
C ARG A 405 0.28 48.85 -11.21
N PHE A 406 -0.46 47.93 -11.83
CA PHE A 406 -0.84 48.04 -13.24
C PHE A 406 -2.11 48.87 -13.43
N ARG A 407 -2.06 49.82 -14.37
CA ARG A 407 -3.14 50.80 -14.65
C ARG A 407 -4.51 50.16 -14.89
N PHE A 408 -4.55 48.97 -15.48
CA PHE A 408 -5.77 48.23 -15.79
C PHE A 408 -6.61 47.88 -14.53
N TYR A 409 -5.96 47.58 -13.41
CA TYR A 409 -6.64 47.24 -12.16
C TYR A 409 -6.89 48.48 -11.30
N SER A 410 -6.05 49.52 -11.38
CA SER A 410 -6.21 50.77 -10.61
C SER A 410 -7.31 51.70 -11.15
N GLU A 411 -7.60 51.66 -12.45
CA GLU A 411 -8.56 52.57 -13.11
C GLU A 411 -10.02 52.06 -13.10
N GLY A 412 -10.31 50.92 -12.43
CA GLY A 412 -11.70 50.48 -12.20
C GLY A 412 -12.46 50.06 -13.46
N HIS A 413 -11.77 49.48 -14.46
CA HIS A 413 -12.42 49.06 -15.71
C HIS A 413 -13.53 48.00 -15.47
N ARG A 414 -14.62 48.01 -16.26
CA ARG A 414 -15.78 47.08 -16.11
C ARG A 414 -15.44 45.59 -16.15
N LEU A 415 -14.28 45.24 -16.72
CA LEU A 415 -13.76 43.87 -16.81
C LEU A 415 -12.83 43.49 -15.64
N SER A 416 -12.38 44.48 -14.85
CA SER A 416 -11.52 44.29 -13.66
C SER A 416 -12.25 43.59 -12.50
N GLY A 417 -13.59 43.69 -12.45
CA GLY A 417 -14.41 43.15 -11.36
C GLY A 417 -14.44 44.03 -10.11
N MET A 418 -13.73 45.16 -10.13
CA MET A 418 -13.56 46.13 -9.04
C MET A 418 -14.12 47.52 -9.37
N ASP A 419 -15.05 47.61 -10.33
CA ASP A 419 -15.70 48.86 -10.71
C ASP A 419 -16.65 49.33 -9.57
N PRO A 420 -16.40 50.50 -8.95
CA PRO A 420 -17.20 50.99 -7.83
C PRO A 420 -18.69 51.17 -8.18
N GLU A 421 -19.01 51.55 -9.42
CA GLU A 421 -20.39 51.78 -9.87
C GLU A 421 -21.18 50.48 -10.02
N HIS A 422 -20.51 49.38 -10.41
CA HIS A 422 -21.13 48.05 -10.52
C HIS A 422 -21.22 47.31 -9.18
N LEU A 423 -20.39 47.69 -8.21
CA LEU A 423 -20.41 47.14 -6.85
C LEU A 423 -21.42 47.84 -5.93
N GLY A 424 -22.07 48.92 -6.39
CA GLY A 424 -23.10 49.64 -5.64
C GLY A 424 -22.54 50.71 -4.70
N ALA A 425 -21.27 51.13 -4.89
CA ALA A 425 -20.71 52.23 -4.11
C ALA A 425 -21.47 53.53 -4.45
N THR A 426 -22.02 54.19 -3.43
CA THR A 426 -22.62 55.53 -3.54
C THR A 426 -21.51 56.58 -3.70
N SER A 427 -20.80 56.51 -4.82
CA SER A 427 -19.58 57.30 -5.10
C SER A 427 -19.84 58.75 -5.50
N GLY A 428 -21.10 59.17 -5.65
CA GLY A 428 -21.44 60.54 -6.05
C GLY A 428 -21.23 61.62 -4.98
N THR A 429 -21.31 61.31 -3.69
CA THR A 429 -21.40 62.33 -2.64
C THR A 429 -20.10 62.58 -1.87
N THR A 430 -19.13 61.65 -1.87
CA THR A 430 -17.88 61.80 -1.10
C THR A 430 -16.75 62.38 -1.94
N TYR A 431 -16.68 62.06 -3.23
CA TYR A 431 -15.65 62.59 -4.14
C TYR A 431 -15.86 64.07 -4.49
N GLY A 432 -17.12 64.52 -4.55
CA GLY A 432 -17.47 65.94 -4.71
C GLY A 432 -17.16 66.77 -3.47
N LYS A 433 -17.58 66.29 -2.29
CA LYS A 433 -17.40 67.00 -1.02
C LYS A 433 -15.94 67.15 -0.59
N ALA A 434 -15.09 66.16 -0.87
CA ALA A 434 -13.66 66.28 -0.57
C ALA A 434 -12.99 67.34 -1.46
N ARG A 435 -13.34 67.43 -2.75
CA ARG A 435 -12.85 68.51 -3.62
C ARG A 435 -13.43 69.87 -3.25
N GLU A 436 -14.70 69.95 -2.87
CA GLU A 436 -15.33 71.20 -2.42
C GLU A 436 -14.73 71.69 -1.11
N ALA A 437 -14.53 70.82 -0.11
CA ALA A 437 -13.90 71.19 1.16
C ALA A 437 -12.44 71.66 0.98
N LEU A 438 -11.70 71.05 0.04
CA LEU A 438 -10.32 71.44 -0.26
C LEU A 438 -10.27 72.74 -1.08
N ALA A 439 -11.23 72.97 -1.98
CA ALA A 439 -11.41 74.23 -2.69
C ALA A 439 -11.85 75.37 -1.73
N GLU A 440 -12.72 75.08 -0.76
CA GLU A 440 -13.16 76.03 0.27
C GLU A 440 -12.02 76.38 1.25
N GLY A 441 -11.18 75.40 1.61
CA GLY A 441 -9.96 75.61 2.40
C GLY A 441 -8.90 76.45 1.65
N LEU A 442 -8.73 76.23 0.35
CA LEU A 442 -7.81 77.01 -0.49
C LEU A 442 -8.32 78.45 -0.72
N THR A 443 -9.62 78.64 -0.93
CA THR A 443 -10.21 79.97 -1.09
C THR A 443 -10.17 80.79 0.20
N THR A 444 -10.42 80.17 1.37
CA THR A 444 -10.27 80.85 2.67
C THR A 444 -8.81 81.20 2.98
N SER A 445 -7.85 80.35 2.61
CA SER A 445 -6.41 80.64 2.69
C SER A 445 -6.00 81.83 1.80
N LEU A 446 -6.44 81.85 0.55
CA LEU A 446 -6.19 82.96 -0.38
C LEU A 446 -6.88 84.26 0.06
N ALA A 447 -8.10 84.18 0.57
CA ALA A 447 -8.82 85.33 1.12
C ALA A 447 -8.10 85.93 2.33
N ARG A 448 -7.54 85.09 3.22
CA ARG A 448 -6.72 85.53 4.36
C ARG A 448 -5.41 86.19 3.91
N ARG A 449 -4.71 85.64 2.91
CA ARG A 449 -3.49 86.26 2.35
C ARG A 449 -3.80 87.62 1.72
N LYS A 450 -4.86 87.72 0.93
CA LYS A 450 -5.27 88.97 0.27
C LYS A 450 -5.75 90.04 1.27
N ALA A 451 -6.38 89.62 2.37
CA ALA A 451 -6.75 90.52 3.47
C ALA A 451 -5.52 91.04 4.25
N ALA A 452 -4.50 90.20 4.45
CA ALA A 452 -3.24 90.60 5.06
C ALA A 452 -2.45 91.57 4.17
N GLU A 453 -2.39 91.34 2.87
CA GLU A 453 -1.77 92.26 1.90
C GLU A 453 -2.47 93.63 1.87
N ARG A 454 -3.80 93.68 1.93
CA ARG A 454 -4.54 94.95 2.01
C ARG A 454 -4.30 95.70 3.32
N ARG A 455 -4.08 94.99 4.43
CA ARG A 455 -3.71 95.62 5.71
C ARG A 455 -2.29 96.18 5.63
N ALA A 456 -1.33 95.41 5.11
CA ALA A 456 0.03 95.88 4.89
C ALA A 456 0.10 97.09 3.93
N ALA A 457 -0.74 97.13 2.89
CA ALA A 457 -0.84 98.28 2.00
C ALA A 457 -1.41 99.52 2.70
N ARG A 458 -2.43 99.36 3.56
CA ARG A 458 -2.99 100.47 4.36
C ARG A 458 -2.00 100.98 5.41
N ASP A 459 -1.24 100.09 6.03
CA ASP A 459 -0.23 100.46 7.03
C ASP A 459 0.97 101.16 6.36
N GLY A 460 1.34 100.75 5.13
CA GLY A 460 2.34 101.44 4.31
C GLY A 460 1.92 102.85 3.89
N GLU A 461 0.63 103.06 3.59
CA GLU A 461 0.11 104.37 3.20
C GLU A 461 -0.04 105.33 4.40
N ALA A 462 -0.31 104.79 5.60
CA ALA A 462 -0.31 105.56 6.84
C ALA A 462 1.12 106.07 7.20
N VAL A 463 2.16 105.26 7.00
CA VAL A 463 3.57 105.62 7.25
C VAL A 463 4.10 106.60 6.19
N ALA A 464 3.61 106.55 4.96
CA ALA A 464 3.92 107.53 3.93
C ALA A 464 3.31 108.92 4.25
N SER A 465 2.12 108.97 4.87
CA SER A 465 1.48 110.24 5.25
C SER A 465 2.12 110.94 6.47
N SER A 466 2.80 110.21 7.36
CA SER A 466 3.47 110.79 8.54
C SER A 466 4.89 111.33 8.28
N THR A 467 5.44 111.11 7.07
CA THR A 467 6.82 111.53 6.74
C THR A 467 6.89 112.92 6.07
N THR A 468 5.74 113.55 5.76
CA THR A 468 5.68 114.85 5.08
C THR A 468 5.32 116.04 6.00
N SER A 469 5.38 115.88 7.33
CA SER A 469 5.00 116.93 8.30
C SER A 469 6.06 117.18 9.39
N GLY A 470 7.35 117.19 9.02
CA GLY A 470 8.42 117.39 10.00
C GLY A 470 9.73 117.85 9.40
N LYS A 471 9.75 119.03 8.77
CA LYS A 471 10.99 119.79 8.51
C LYS A 471 10.68 121.26 8.24
N ASP A 472 10.35 121.99 9.30
CA ASP A 472 10.51 123.45 9.41
C ASP A 472 10.84 123.79 10.88
N GLY A 473 11.94 124.53 11.09
CA GLY A 473 12.47 124.98 12.40
C GLY A 473 13.67 124.13 12.88
N GLU A 474 14.85 124.64 13.24
CA GLU A 474 15.26 125.99 13.64
C GLU A 474 16.80 126.10 13.55
N ALA A 475 17.28 127.34 13.44
CA ALA A 475 18.67 127.73 13.23
C ALA A 475 19.50 127.79 14.53
N LYS A 476 20.82 127.51 14.42
CA LYS A 476 21.88 128.35 14.99
C LYS A 476 23.25 128.01 14.40
#